data_AF-A0A8H3H3B9-F1
#
_entry.id   AF-A0A8H3H3B9-F1
#
_cell.length_a   1.000
_cell.length_b   1.000
_cell.length_c   1.000
_cell.angle_alpha   90.00
_cell.angle_beta   90.00
_cell.angle_gamma   90.00
#
_symmetry.space_group_name_H-M   'P 1'
#
loop_
_entity.id
_entity.type
_entity.pdbx_description
1 polymer ?
#
loop_
_entity_poly.entity_id
_entity_poly.type
_entity_poly.pdbx_seq_one_letter_code
_entity_poly.pdbx_strand_id
1 'polypeptide(L)'
;MFCSIIRSSKVLEMDSTYLLRREGAIIKLNMGRATRSGVGTMPLFRTFATRLFLCNALPVAVTDTYESAAHRPNLVALTSAQAARIEFDHSAKNVAAKGVSFHFKGTSFTAKARKEVVLSTGTLLTPQPLELSGIGNSDVLKKHQITPKVDLPGVGEDYQDHILVSTTYEVKQGFVTYDNLGYNDTFRAATEAQYEKTHDGPMTASNSMLSYIDLYSLASSGKIAHMHRSLWEDVKKEKPTLLQKEQ
;
A
#
# COMPACT_ATOMS: atom_id res chain seq x y z
N MET A 1 -0.44 5.88 2.41
CA MET A 1 -1.34 6.76 3.20
C MET A 1 -2.50 5.89 3.65
N PHE A 2 -2.74 5.75 4.96
CA PHE A 2 -3.56 4.68 5.51
C PHE A 2 -4.97 5.16 5.84
N CYS A 3 -5.97 4.42 5.37
CA CYS A 3 -7.37 4.65 5.73
C CYS A 3 -7.77 3.64 6.81
N SER A 4 -8.01 4.13 8.04
CA SER A 4 -8.64 3.31 9.09
C SER A 4 -10.16 3.53 9.03
N ILE A 5 -10.91 2.49 8.69
CA ILE A 5 -12.38 2.53 8.68
C ILE A 5 -12.87 2.38 10.12
N ILE A 6 -13.47 3.43 10.68
CA ILE A 6 -14.20 3.33 11.96
C ILE A 6 -15.70 3.48 11.66
N ARG A 7 -16.42 2.35 11.65
CA ARG A 7 -17.87 2.32 11.44
C ARG A 7 -18.57 2.60 12.77
N SER A 8 -19.04 3.82 12.98
CA SER A 8 -19.74 4.23 14.21
C SER A 8 -21.17 4.69 13.90
N SER A 9 -22.15 3.83 14.19
CA SER A 9 -23.58 4.19 14.20
C SER A 9 -23.89 4.93 15.50
N LYS A 10 -24.01 6.26 15.40
CA LYS A 10 -24.31 7.25 16.46
C LYS A 10 -23.13 7.59 17.40
N VAL A 11 -22.71 8.85 17.29
CA VAL A 11 -21.90 9.64 18.24
C VAL A 11 -20.57 8.99 18.65
N LEU A 12 -19.47 9.46 18.03
CA LEU A 12 -18.17 9.43 18.69
C LEU A 12 -18.29 10.35 19.91
N GLU A 13 -18.46 9.80 21.11
CA GLU A 13 -18.19 10.54 22.36
C GLU A 13 -16.67 10.68 22.50
N MET A 14 -16.14 11.54 21.65
CA MET A 14 -15.02 12.38 21.99
C MET A 14 -15.64 13.73 22.31
N ASP A 15 -14.96 14.52 23.12
CA ASP A 15 -15.03 15.99 23.10
C ASP A 15 -14.51 16.53 21.72
N SER A 16 -14.93 15.86 20.64
CA SER A 16 -14.52 15.93 19.24
C SER A 16 -15.22 17.05 18.51
N THR A 17 -16.35 17.49 19.03
CA THR A 17 -17.07 18.64 18.49
C THR A 17 -16.22 19.91 18.61
N TYR A 18 -15.32 19.98 19.59
CA TYR A 18 -14.43 21.12 19.81
C TYR A 18 -13.16 21.06 18.94
N LEU A 19 -12.41 19.96 18.91
CA LEU A 19 -11.17 19.86 18.14
C LEU A 19 -11.39 19.81 16.62
N LEU A 20 -12.43 19.12 16.15
CA LEU A 20 -12.70 18.99 14.71
C LEU A 20 -13.30 20.27 14.10
N ARG A 21 -13.95 21.13 14.91
CA ARG A 21 -14.44 22.46 14.47
C ARG A 21 -13.39 23.56 14.57
N ARG A 22 -12.51 23.55 15.59
CA ARG A 22 -11.59 24.67 15.84
C ARG A 22 -10.40 24.71 14.88
N GLU A 23 -10.01 23.56 14.30
CA GLU A 23 -8.87 23.46 13.36
C GLU A 23 -9.25 23.10 11.91
N GLY A 24 -10.53 23.20 11.53
CA GLY A 24 -10.97 22.91 10.16
C GLY A 24 -10.79 21.44 9.71
N ALA A 25 -10.66 20.51 10.67
CA ALA A 25 -10.36 19.10 10.41
C ALA A 25 -11.58 18.26 10.01
N ILE A 26 -12.79 18.84 9.98
CA ILE A 26 -13.89 18.29 9.15
C ILE A 26 -13.65 18.79 7.73
N ILE A 27 -12.78 18.10 7.00
CA ILE A 27 -12.96 18.05 5.56
C ILE A 27 -14.22 17.20 5.36
N LYS A 28 -15.41 17.83 5.42
CA LYS A 28 -16.37 17.57 4.36
C LYS A 28 -15.52 17.75 3.12
N LEU A 29 -15.42 16.75 2.26
CA LEU A 29 -14.78 16.88 0.94
C LEU A 29 -15.52 17.96 0.17
N ASN A 30 -15.33 19.21 0.57
CA ASN A 30 -15.49 20.39 -0.24
C ASN A 30 -14.16 20.43 -0.97
N MET A 31 -14.00 19.48 -1.90
CA MET A 31 -13.13 19.69 -3.04
C MET A 31 -13.78 20.85 -3.78
N GLY A 32 -13.56 22.08 -3.30
CA GLY A 32 -13.90 23.27 -4.05
C GLY A 32 -13.19 23.09 -5.36
N ARG A 33 -13.97 22.91 -6.45
CA ARG A 33 -13.53 22.60 -7.83
C ARG A 33 -12.01 22.65 -7.89
N ALA A 34 -11.36 21.54 -7.56
CA ALA A 34 -9.96 21.42 -7.89
C ALA A 34 -9.98 21.62 -9.39
N THR A 35 -9.37 22.70 -9.87
CA THR A 35 -9.10 22.84 -11.29
C THR A 35 -8.54 21.50 -11.71
N ARG A 36 -9.18 20.91 -12.72
CA ARG A 36 -8.97 19.56 -13.27
C ARG A 36 -7.59 19.48 -13.96
N SER A 37 -6.56 20.07 -13.34
CA SER A 37 -5.24 20.40 -13.89
C SER A 37 -4.11 19.76 -13.08
N GLY A 38 -4.41 18.69 -12.36
CA GLY A 38 -3.42 17.84 -11.70
C GLY A 38 -3.27 16.55 -12.49
N VAL A 39 -2.48 16.61 -13.57
CA VAL A 39 -2.12 15.45 -14.38
C VAL A 39 -1.46 14.42 -13.47
N GLY A 40 -2.05 13.22 -13.39
CA GLY A 40 -1.39 12.05 -12.85
C GLY A 40 -0.27 11.64 -13.79
N THR A 41 0.84 12.38 -13.81
CA THR A 41 2.06 11.93 -14.47
C THR A 41 2.53 10.69 -13.73
N MET A 42 2.44 9.50 -14.35
CA MET A 42 3.32 8.41 -13.96
C MET A 42 4.75 8.90 -14.20
N PRO A 43 5.60 9.02 -13.17
CA PRO A 43 7.01 9.27 -13.42
C PRO A 43 7.58 7.99 -14.04
N LEU A 44 7.89 8.07 -15.35
CA LEU A 44 8.74 7.10 -16.03
C LEU A 44 10.05 6.98 -15.26
N PHE A 45 10.53 5.73 -15.10
CA PHE A 45 11.75 5.36 -14.40
C PHE A 45 12.92 6.26 -14.80
N ARG A 46 13.22 7.27 -13.98
CA ARG A 46 14.50 7.97 -13.99
C ARG A 46 15.38 7.26 -12.97
N THR A 47 16.21 6.35 -13.46
CA THR A 47 17.28 5.74 -12.69
C THR A 47 18.26 6.84 -12.31
N PHE A 48 18.14 7.38 -11.09
CA PHE A 48 19.21 7.80 -10.17
C PHE A 48 18.54 8.50 -8.97
N ALA A 49 18.81 7.96 -7.76
CA ALA A 49 18.44 8.46 -6.43
C ALA A 49 16.96 8.31 -5.97
N THR A 50 16.72 7.21 -5.24
CA THR A 50 15.93 7.11 -4.01
C THR A 50 14.57 7.83 -3.94
N ARG A 51 13.54 7.22 -4.53
CA ARG A 51 12.22 7.02 -3.89
C ARG A 51 11.39 6.06 -4.74
N LEU A 52 11.32 4.82 -4.29
CA LEU A 52 10.47 3.78 -4.85
C LEU A 52 9.00 4.18 -4.60
N PHE A 53 8.35 4.82 -5.56
CA PHE A 53 6.91 4.99 -5.56
C PHE A 53 6.28 3.71 -6.11
N LEU A 54 5.81 2.86 -5.20
CA LEU A 54 5.07 1.64 -5.52
C LEU A 54 3.79 1.95 -6.32
N CYS A 55 3.49 1.04 -7.24
CA CYS A 55 2.41 1.06 -8.21
C CYS A 55 1.04 1.49 -7.63
N ASN A 56 0.34 2.37 -8.34
CA ASN A 56 -0.92 3.01 -7.95
C ASN A 56 -2.14 2.08 -8.07
N ALA A 57 -2.28 1.09 -7.18
CA ALA A 57 -3.55 0.37 -6.97
C ALA A 57 -4.56 1.15 -6.09
N LEU A 58 -4.13 2.27 -5.51
CA LEU A 58 -4.91 3.11 -4.58
C LEU A 58 -5.92 4.11 -5.20
N PRO A 59 -5.74 4.68 -6.41
CA PRO A 59 -6.65 5.73 -6.89
C PRO A 59 -8.07 5.21 -7.15
N VAL A 60 -8.21 4.04 -7.77
CA VAL A 60 -9.52 3.48 -8.17
C VAL A 60 -10.36 3.12 -6.95
N ALA A 61 -9.75 2.48 -5.93
CA ALA A 61 -10.46 2.18 -4.69
C ALA A 61 -10.93 3.46 -3.98
N VAL A 62 -10.14 4.55 -4.04
CA VAL A 62 -10.51 5.85 -3.47
C VAL A 62 -11.69 6.47 -4.21
N THR A 63 -11.61 6.59 -5.54
CA THR A 63 -12.68 7.19 -6.36
C THR A 63 -13.97 6.38 -6.27
N ASP A 64 -13.88 5.05 -6.38
CA ASP A 64 -15.07 4.22 -6.53
C ASP A 64 -15.76 3.92 -5.20
N THR A 65 -15.02 3.87 -4.09
CA THR A 65 -15.59 3.51 -2.78
C THR A 65 -15.68 4.68 -1.83
N TYR A 66 -14.63 5.49 -1.69
CA TYR A 66 -14.59 6.55 -0.69
C TYR A 66 -15.21 7.84 -1.21
N GLU A 67 -14.88 8.29 -2.43
CA GLU A 67 -15.46 9.50 -3.01
C GLU A 67 -16.96 9.30 -3.30
N SER A 68 -17.33 8.16 -3.88
CA SER A 68 -18.74 7.82 -4.13
C SER A 68 -19.57 7.80 -2.84
N ALA A 69 -18.98 7.40 -1.70
CA ALA A 69 -19.63 7.33 -0.40
C ALA A 69 -19.39 8.57 0.49
N ALA A 70 -18.62 9.57 0.04
CA ALA A 70 -18.19 10.71 0.86
C ALA A 70 -19.36 11.57 1.37
N HIS A 71 -20.50 11.53 0.69
CA HIS A 71 -21.72 12.23 1.10
C HIS A 71 -22.37 11.63 2.35
N ARG A 72 -21.99 10.42 2.77
CA ARG A 72 -22.59 9.72 3.91
C ARG A 72 -22.11 10.32 5.24
N PRO A 73 -23.00 10.84 6.10
CA PRO A 73 -22.62 11.52 7.33
C PRO A 73 -22.01 10.59 8.40
N ASN A 74 -22.14 9.28 8.23
CA ASN A 74 -21.62 8.25 9.12
C ASN A 74 -20.27 7.67 8.65
N LEU A 75 -19.65 8.25 7.62
CA LEU A 75 -18.31 7.89 7.14
C LEU A 75 -17.36 9.07 7.37
N VAL A 76 -16.22 8.79 7.99
CA VAL A 76 -15.15 9.77 8.18
C VAL A 76 -13.88 9.17 7.58
N ALA A 77 -13.28 9.87 6.61
CA ALA A 77 -12.01 9.52 6.03
C ALA A 77 -10.96 10.54 6.49
N LEU A 78 -9.93 10.06 7.20
CA LEU A 78 -8.81 10.89 7.64
C LEU A 78 -7.56 10.51 6.85
N THR A 79 -7.06 11.45 6.06
CA THR A 79 -5.82 11.28 5.29
C THR A 79 -4.62 11.80 6.08
N SER A 80 -3.41 11.43 5.66
CA SER A 80 -2.16 11.81 6.35
C SER A 80 -2.11 11.42 7.83
N ALA A 81 -2.89 10.41 8.22
CA ALA A 81 -2.88 9.80 9.54
C ALA A 81 -2.23 8.41 9.44
N GLN A 82 -1.12 8.21 10.14
CA GLN A 82 -0.41 6.94 10.17
C GLN A 82 -0.80 6.16 11.41
N ALA A 83 -1.43 5.00 11.24
CA ALA A 83 -1.69 4.08 12.33
C ALA A 83 -0.36 3.60 12.93
N ALA A 84 -0.25 3.64 14.26
CA ALA A 84 0.96 3.28 14.99
C ALA A 84 0.77 1.94 15.71
N ARG A 85 -0.27 1.83 16.55
CA ARG A 85 -0.59 0.61 17.31
C ARG A 85 -2.07 0.49 17.59
N ILE A 86 -2.51 -0.73 17.87
CA ILE A 86 -3.83 -1.11 18.35
C ILE A 86 -3.88 -0.90 19.86
N GLU A 87 -4.94 -0.26 20.32
CA GLU A 87 -5.24 -0.10 21.74
C GLU A 87 -6.17 -1.23 22.19
N PHE A 88 -5.88 -1.87 23.32
CA PHE A 88 -6.66 -2.99 23.83
C PHE A 88 -7.45 -2.62 25.09
N ASP A 89 -8.53 -3.34 25.35
CA ASP A 89 -9.25 -3.26 26.62
C ASP A 89 -8.53 -4.07 27.71
N HIS A 90 -7.94 -3.37 28.68
CA HIS A 90 -7.26 -3.98 29.82
C HIS A 90 -8.21 -4.59 30.87
N SER A 91 -9.51 -4.30 30.78
CA SER A 91 -10.54 -4.87 31.68
C SER A 91 -11.17 -6.15 31.12
N ALA A 92 -10.95 -6.45 29.84
CA ALA A 92 -11.48 -7.64 29.21
C ALA A 92 -10.66 -8.88 29.60
N LYS A 93 -11.34 -10.03 29.77
CA LYS A 93 -10.69 -11.32 30.04
C LYS A 93 -9.86 -11.83 28.85
N ASN A 94 -10.28 -11.46 27.64
CA ASN A 94 -9.60 -11.81 26.39
C ASN A 94 -8.98 -10.55 25.77
N VAL A 95 -7.96 -10.74 24.93
CA VAL A 95 -7.35 -9.65 24.15
C VAL A 95 -8.39 -9.06 23.20
N ALA A 96 -8.93 -7.88 23.54
CA ALA A 96 -9.98 -7.21 22.77
C ALA A 96 -9.50 -5.83 22.29
N ALA A 97 -9.51 -5.61 20.98
CA ALA A 97 -9.16 -4.31 20.40
C ALA A 97 -10.24 -3.27 20.72
N LYS A 98 -9.82 -2.12 21.25
CA LYS A 98 -10.67 -1.00 21.68
C LYS A 98 -10.49 0.24 20.82
N GLY A 99 -9.42 0.28 20.03
CA GLY A 99 -9.13 1.43 19.18
C GLY A 99 -7.78 1.33 18.48
N VAL A 100 -7.38 2.43 17.88
CA VAL A 100 -6.10 2.60 17.21
C VAL A 100 -5.50 3.94 17.62
N SER A 101 -4.21 3.95 17.94
CA SER A 101 -3.45 5.19 18.02
C SER A 101 -2.76 5.47 16.69
N PHE A 102 -2.71 6.74 16.34
CA PHE A 102 -2.19 7.20 15.06
C PHE A 102 -1.49 8.54 15.20
N HIS A 103 -0.55 8.80 14.31
CA HIS A 103 0.12 10.09 14.21
C HIS A 103 -0.54 10.93 13.12
N PHE A 104 -0.86 12.17 13.45
CA PHE A 104 -1.41 13.16 12.53
C PHE A 104 -0.74 14.51 12.78
N LYS A 105 -0.16 15.09 11.73
CA LYS A 105 0.58 16.38 11.80
C LYS A 105 1.61 16.44 12.94
N GLY A 106 2.33 15.35 13.19
CA GLY A 106 3.36 15.26 14.23
C GLY A 106 2.82 15.08 15.66
N THR A 107 1.51 14.97 15.86
CA THR A 107 0.89 14.69 17.16
C THR A 107 0.25 13.30 17.17
N SER A 108 0.34 12.62 18.31
CA SER A 108 -0.29 11.30 18.52
C SER A 108 -1.72 11.47 19.00
N PHE A 109 -2.63 10.74 18.37
CA PHE A 109 -4.05 10.69 18.71
C PHE A 109 -4.50 9.25 18.93
N THR A 110 -5.68 9.06 19.52
CA THR A 110 -6.30 7.74 19.70
C THR A 110 -7.76 7.80 19.28
N ALA A 111 -8.16 6.91 18.38
CA ALA A 111 -9.55 6.72 18.00
C ALA A 111 -10.08 5.42 18.61
N LYS A 112 -11.21 5.51 19.32
CA LYS A 112 -11.86 4.35 19.95
C LYS A 112 -12.91 3.76 19.01
N ALA A 113 -12.97 2.44 18.95
CA ALA A 113 -13.98 1.69 18.22
C ALA A 113 -14.96 1.04 19.20
N ARG A 114 -16.25 1.08 18.89
CA ARG A 114 -17.29 0.43 19.71
C ARG A 114 -17.53 -1.03 19.36
N LYS A 115 -17.18 -1.44 18.14
CA LYS A 115 -17.43 -2.80 17.64
C LYS A 115 -16.11 -3.48 17.33
N GLU A 116 -15.45 -3.01 16.28
CA GLU A 116 -14.31 -3.70 15.69
C GLU A 116 -13.28 -2.69 15.18
N VAL A 117 -12.02 -3.13 15.13
CA VAL A 117 -10.92 -2.45 14.46
C VAL A 117 -10.49 -3.35 13.30
N VAL A 118 -10.59 -2.85 12.08
CA VAL A 118 -10.20 -3.58 10.87
C VAL A 118 -8.87 -3.05 10.38
N LEU A 119 -7.86 -3.91 10.33
CA LEU A 119 -6.56 -3.57 9.75
C LEU A 119 -6.58 -3.82 8.25
N SER A 120 -6.24 -2.79 7.47
CA SER A 120 -6.18 -2.85 6.01
C SER A 120 -5.01 -2.01 5.49
N THR A 121 -3.85 -2.15 6.13
CA THR A 121 -2.64 -1.39 5.80
C THR A 121 -1.82 -2.02 4.66
N GLY A 122 -2.23 -3.20 4.16
CA GLY A 122 -1.58 -3.94 3.08
C GLY A 122 -0.57 -4.96 3.58
N THR A 123 -0.12 -5.88 2.71
CA THR A 123 0.71 -7.03 3.09
C THR A 123 2.00 -6.63 3.81
N LEU A 124 2.69 -5.59 3.32
CA LEU A 124 3.94 -5.12 3.90
C LEU A 124 3.78 -4.36 5.23
N LEU A 125 2.63 -3.72 5.45
CA LEU A 125 2.45 -2.74 6.53
C LEU A 125 1.41 -3.18 7.56
N THR A 126 0.74 -4.31 7.38
CA THR A 126 -0.16 -4.93 8.39
C THR A 126 0.61 -5.57 9.53
N PRO A 127 1.75 -6.25 9.31
CA PRO A 127 2.52 -6.85 10.40
C PRO A 127 3.02 -5.80 11.40
N GLN A 128 3.47 -4.64 10.93
CA GLN A 128 4.03 -3.59 11.80
C GLN A 128 3.11 -3.15 12.95
N PRO A 129 1.87 -2.69 12.73
CA PRO A 129 0.98 -2.31 13.82
C PRO A 129 0.58 -3.51 14.68
N LEU A 130 0.59 -4.75 14.18
CA LEU A 130 0.36 -5.94 15.01
C LEU A 130 1.52 -6.14 15.99
N GLU A 131 2.75 -6.15 15.48
CA GLU A 131 3.96 -6.34 16.28
C GLU A 131 4.14 -5.22 17.31
N LEU A 132 3.99 -3.95 16.90
CA LEU A 132 4.04 -2.79 17.81
C LEU A 132 2.96 -2.83 18.90
N SER A 133 1.90 -3.59 18.68
CA SER A 133 0.81 -3.82 19.64
C SER A 133 1.04 -5.03 20.55
N GLY A 134 2.11 -5.79 20.32
CA GLY A 134 2.45 -7.01 21.04
C GLY A 134 1.82 -8.28 20.45
N ILE A 135 1.40 -8.28 19.19
CA ILE A 135 0.92 -9.47 18.47
C ILE A 135 2.00 -9.87 17.45
N GLY A 136 2.69 -10.98 17.67
CA GLY A 136 3.77 -11.43 16.80
C GLY A 136 4.69 -12.43 17.49
N ASN A 137 5.86 -12.69 16.91
CA ASN A 137 6.87 -13.57 17.49
C ASN A 137 7.41 -12.99 18.81
N SER A 138 7.16 -13.66 19.93
CA SER A 138 7.55 -13.18 21.25
C SER A 138 9.04 -12.87 21.40
N ASP A 139 9.93 -13.60 20.74
CA ASP A 139 11.38 -13.37 20.84
C ASP A 139 11.80 -12.09 20.10
N VAL A 140 11.21 -11.85 18.93
CA VAL A 140 11.39 -10.60 18.17
C VAL A 140 10.83 -9.43 18.98
N LEU A 141 9.61 -9.56 19.51
CA LEU A 141 8.97 -8.51 20.31
C LEU A 141 9.81 -8.14 21.55
N LYS A 142 10.27 -9.13 22.32
CA LYS A 142 11.12 -8.90 23.50
C LYS A 142 12.44 -8.23 23.15
N LYS A 143 13.06 -8.60 22.02
CA LYS A 143 14.31 -7.97 21.52
C LYS A 143 14.12 -6.46 21.27
N HIS A 144 12.91 -6.05 20.89
CA HIS A 144 12.53 -4.66 20.67
C HIS A 144 11.83 -4.00 21.87
N GLN A 145 11.90 -4.62 23.07
CA GLN A 145 11.30 -4.11 24.31
C GLN A 145 9.77 -3.95 24.23
N ILE A 146 9.12 -4.73 23.36
CA ILE A 146 7.68 -4.79 23.25
C ILE A 146 7.19 -5.95 24.11
N THR A 147 6.22 -5.69 24.98
CA THR A 147 5.60 -6.75 25.80
C THR A 147 4.71 -7.62 24.91
N PRO A 148 4.99 -8.93 24.74
CA PRO A 148 4.13 -9.82 23.98
C PRO A 148 2.77 -9.97 24.66
N LYS A 149 1.69 -9.83 23.89
CA LYS A 149 0.30 -10.05 24.31
C LYS A 149 -0.26 -11.33 23.72
N VAL A 150 0.04 -11.58 22.45
CA VAL A 150 -0.35 -12.80 21.72
C VAL A 150 0.90 -13.27 20.99
N ASP A 151 1.37 -14.45 21.35
CA ASP A 151 2.47 -15.09 20.65
C ASP A 151 1.95 -15.68 19.35
N LEU A 152 2.26 -15.02 18.23
CA LEU A 152 1.80 -15.41 16.91
C LEU A 152 2.98 -15.27 15.93
N PRO A 153 3.87 -16.29 15.85
CA PRO A 153 5.14 -16.18 15.13
C PRO A 153 4.98 -16.01 13.62
N GLY A 154 3.81 -16.30 13.05
CA GLY A 154 3.54 -16.08 11.63
C GLY A 154 3.26 -14.64 11.22
N VAL A 155 3.12 -13.70 12.16
CA VAL A 155 2.96 -12.28 11.82
C VAL A 155 4.24 -11.76 11.20
N GLY A 156 4.16 -11.24 9.97
CA GLY A 156 5.31 -10.68 9.24
C GLY A 156 6.10 -11.71 8.43
N GLU A 157 5.76 -12.98 8.54
CA GLU A 157 6.39 -14.09 7.81
C GLU A 157 5.61 -14.45 6.53
N ASP A 158 6.14 -15.39 5.74
CA ASP A 158 5.52 -15.91 4.51
C ASP A 158 5.14 -14.81 3.49
N TYR A 159 6.01 -13.81 3.35
CA TYR A 159 5.86 -12.81 2.30
C TYR A 159 6.11 -13.45 0.93
N GLN A 160 5.10 -13.40 0.07
CA GLN A 160 5.17 -13.87 -1.30
C GLN A 160 4.91 -12.72 -2.27
N ASP A 161 5.67 -12.68 -3.35
CA ASP A 161 5.54 -11.67 -4.40
C ASP A 161 5.91 -12.27 -5.74
N HIS A 162 5.43 -11.67 -6.82
CA HIS A 162 5.83 -12.05 -8.16
C HIS A 162 7.13 -11.34 -8.51
N ILE A 163 8.20 -12.11 -8.67
CA ILE A 163 9.48 -11.58 -9.14
C ILE A 163 9.30 -11.07 -10.57
N LEU A 164 9.54 -9.78 -10.76
CA LEU A 164 9.51 -9.14 -12.07
C LEU A 164 10.90 -9.15 -12.71
N VAL A 165 11.03 -9.78 -13.88
CA VAL A 165 12.20 -9.65 -14.75
C VAL A 165 11.78 -8.90 -16.01
N SER A 166 12.31 -7.69 -16.19
CA SER A 166 12.02 -6.87 -17.37
C SER A 166 13.08 -7.09 -18.44
N THR A 167 12.63 -7.19 -19.70
CA THR A 167 13.50 -7.17 -20.88
C THR A 167 13.02 -6.07 -21.81
N THR A 168 13.96 -5.25 -22.30
CA THR A 168 13.69 -4.15 -23.22
C THR A 168 14.46 -4.41 -24.52
N TYR A 169 13.82 -4.11 -25.64
CA TYR A 169 14.37 -4.30 -26.97
C TYR A 169 14.29 -2.99 -27.74
N GLU A 170 15.33 -2.69 -28.52
CA GLU A 170 15.32 -1.54 -29.41
C GLU A 170 14.35 -1.78 -30.57
N VAL A 171 13.45 -0.82 -30.78
CA VAL A 171 12.55 -0.83 -31.93
C VAL A 171 13.24 -0.21 -33.14
N LYS A 172 12.87 -0.66 -34.35
CA LYS A 172 13.33 -0.01 -35.58
C LYS A 172 12.88 1.45 -35.61
N GLN A 173 13.61 2.30 -36.33
CA GLN A 173 13.22 3.68 -36.54
C GLN A 173 11.83 3.78 -37.19
N GLY A 174 11.05 4.80 -36.79
CA GLY A 174 9.71 5.06 -37.30
C GLY A 174 8.56 4.46 -36.47
N PHE A 175 8.86 3.62 -35.47
CA PHE A 175 7.86 3.15 -34.52
C PHE A 175 7.66 4.16 -33.39
N VAL A 176 6.40 4.43 -33.05
CA VAL A 176 6.04 5.27 -31.90
C VAL A 176 5.98 4.39 -30.66
N THR A 177 6.81 4.69 -29.67
CA THR A 177 6.81 4.03 -28.36
C THR A 177 6.41 5.02 -27.27
N TYR A 178 6.14 4.50 -26.06
CA TYR A 178 5.87 5.35 -24.89
C TYR A 178 7.07 6.21 -24.47
N ASP A 179 8.28 5.90 -24.93
CA ASP A 179 9.47 6.73 -24.70
C ASP A 179 9.27 8.18 -25.19
N ASN A 180 8.48 8.37 -26.26
CA ASN A 180 8.16 9.69 -26.80
C ASN A 180 7.41 10.59 -25.81
N LEU A 181 6.67 10.03 -24.85
CA LEU A 181 6.05 10.81 -23.77
C LEU A 181 7.10 11.45 -22.84
N GLY A 182 8.29 10.87 -22.75
CA GLY A 182 9.39 11.38 -21.93
C GLY A 182 10.38 12.27 -22.69
N TYR A 183 10.63 11.99 -23.97
CA TYR A 183 11.70 12.65 -24.75
C TYR A 183 11.20 13.67 -25.79
N ASN A 184 9.90 13.71 -26.10
CA ASN A 184 9.34 14.60 -27.12
C ASN A 184 8.20 15.45 -26.55
N ASP A 185 8.51 16.71 -26.23
CA ASP A 185 7.57 17.65 -25.62
C ASP A 185 6.34 17.94 -26.48
N THR A 186 6.51 18.01 -27.80
CA THR A 186 5.40 18.24 -28.74
C THR A 186 4.46 17.05 -28.76
N PHE A 187 5.00 15.83 -28.79
CA PHE A 187 4.21 14.60 -28.73
C PHE A 187 3.45 14.48 -27.40
N ARG A 188 4.12 14.78 -26.28
CA ARG A 188 3.49 14.82 -24.96
C ARG A 188 2.35 15.82 -24.91
N ALA A 189 2.58 17.07 -25.30
CA ALA A 189 1.55 18.12 -25.28
C ALA A 189 0.34 17.78 -26.17
N ALA A 190 0.58 17.21 -27.36
CA ALA A 190 -0.50 16.76 -28.24
C ALA A 190 -1.32 15.62 -27.62
N THR A 191 -0.65 14.67 -26.96
CA THR A 191 -1.30 13.55 -26.27
C THR A 191 -2.11 14.01 -25.06
N GLU A 192 -1.59 14.96 -24.29
CA GLU A 192 -2.30 15.59 -23.16
C GLU A 192 -3.56 16.31 -23.64
N ALA A 193 -3.45 17.13 -24.70
CA ALA A 193 -4.59 17.84 -25.28
C ALA A 193 -5.66 16.87 -25.83
N GLN A 194 -5.25 15.75 -26.43
CA GLN A 194 -6.17 14.69 -26.83
C GLN A 194 -6.90 14.12 -25.62
N TYR A 195 -6.17 13.69 -24.58
CA TYR A 195 -6.76 13.10 -23.39
C TYR A 195 -7.72 14.05 -22.67
N GLU A 196 -7.42 15.34 -22.61
CA GLU A 196 -8.32 16.34 -22.01
C GLU A 196 -9.64 16.48 -22.77
N LYS A 197 -9.59 16.37 -24.10
CA LYS A 197 -10.75 16.57 -24.97
C LYS A 197 -11.64 15.33 -25.06
N THR A 198 -11.04 14.16 -25.25
CA THR A 198 -11.76 12.92 -25.62
C THR A 198 -11.62 11.82 -24.58
N HIS A 199 -10.73 11.98 -23.59
CA HIS A 199 -10.40 10.93 -22.61
C HIS A 199 -9.98 9.61 -23.28
N ASP A 200 -9.28 9.72 -24.42
CA ASP A 200 -8.70 8.60 -25.18
C ASP A 200 -7.22 8.87 -25.52
N GLY A 201 -6.61 7.97 -26.28
CA GLY A 201 -5.24 8.12 -26.77
C GLY A 201 -4.17 7.49 -25.88
N PRO A 202 -2.87 7.69 -26.22
CA PRO A 202 -1.75 7.00 -25.58
C PRO A 202 -1.67 7.11 -24.04
N MET A 203 -2.18 8.19 -23.44
CA MET A 203 -2.23 8.35 -21.98
C MET A 203 -3.25 7.45 -21.26
N THR A 204 -4.20 6.87 -22.00
CA THR A 204 -5.17 5.90 -21.46
C THR A 204 -4.67 4.47 -21.50
N ALA A 205 -3.62 4.22 -22.27
CA ALA A 205 -3.11 2.89 -22.46
C ALA A 205 -2.23 2.48 -21.28
N SER A 206 -2.50 1.29 -20.75
CA SER A 206 -1.67 0.66 -19.72
C SER A 206 -0.66 -0.28 -20.38
N ASN A 207 0.56 -0.32 -19.86
CA ASN A 207 1.53 -1.32 -20.25
C ASN A 207 1.06 -2.69 -19.74
N SER A 208 0.67 -3.58 -20.66
CA SER A 208 0.47 -4.98 -20.31
C SER A 208 1.81 -5.69 -20.33
N MET A 209 2.39 -5.89 -19.14
CA MET A 209 3.55 -6.77 -18.96
C MET A 209 3.06 -8.12 -18.43
N LEU A 210 2.53 -8.96 -19.33
CA LEU A 210 2.14 -10.32 -18.99
C LEU A 210 2.69 -11.25 -20.06
N SER A 211 3.91 -11.71 -19.86
CA SER A 211 4.44 -12.85 -20.60
C SER A 211 4.94 -13.87 -19.59
N TYR A 212 4.23 -14.99 -19.48
CA TYR A 212 4.74 -16.17 -18.79
C TYR A 212 5.67 -16.90 -19.75
N ILE A 213 6.91 -16.44 -19.81
CA ILE A 213 7.93 -17.07 -20.63
C ILE A 213 8.44 -18.30 -19.89
N ASP A 214 8.26 -19.48 -20.49
CA ASP A 214 8.85 -20.70 -19.94
C ASP A 214 10.38 -20.58 -19.92
N LEU A 215 11.00 -20.94 -18.79
CA LEU A 215 12.44 -20.92 -18.61
C LEU A 215 13.16 -21.75 -19.68
N TYR A 216 12.52 -22.83 -20.17
CA TYR A 216 13.04 -23.64 -21.28
C TYR A 216 13.18 -22.88 -22.61
N SER A 217 12.47 -21.77 -22.79
CA SER A 217 12.61 -20.92 -23.97
C SER A 217 13.77 -19.91 -23.86
N LEU A 218 14.25 -19.64 -22.64
CA LEU A 218 15.28 -18.65 -22.34
C LEU A 218 16.67 -19.25 -22.05
N ALA A 219 16.72 -20.54 -21.72
CA ALA A 219 17.95 -21.19 -21.29
C ALA A 219 18.05 -22.63 -21.82
N SER A 220 19.28 -23.07 -22.09
CA SER A 220 19.54 -24.48 -22.43
C SER A 220 19.27 -25.38 -21.23
N SER A 221 18.95 -26.65 -21.48
CA SER A 221 18.71 -27.67 -20.45
C SER A 221 19.87 -27.76 -19.44
N GLY A 222 21.12 -27.67 -19.90
CA GLY A 222 22.30 -27.66 -19.01
C GLY A 222 22.35 -26.43 -18.08
N LYS A 223 21.99 -25.25 -18.58
CA LYS A 223 21.91 -24.02 -17.78
C LYS A 223 20.76 -24.10 -16.77
N ILE A 224 19.62 -24.67 -17.15
CA ILE A 224 18.47 -24.88 -16.25
C ILE A 224 18.84 -25.85 -15.12
N ALA A 225 19.48 -26.99 -15.46
CA ALA A 225 19.94 -27.95 -14.45
C ALA A 225 20.95 -27.34 -13.47
N HIS A 226 21.83 -26.47 -13.95
CA HIS A 226 22.75 -25.71 -13.10
C HIS A 226 22.01 -24.72 -12.19
N MET A 227 21.10 -23.91 -12.73
CA MET A 227 20.29 -22.96 -11.94
C MET A 227 19.48 -23.67 -10.87
N HIS A 228 18.82 -24.79 -11.20
CA HIS A 228 18.06 -25.59 -10.26
C HIS A 228 18.96 -26.14 -9.13
N ARG A 229 20.14 -26.66 -9.46
CA ARG A 229 21.10 -27.13 -8.45
C ARG A 229 21.58 -25.99 -7.55
N SER A 230 21.93 -24.85 -8.12
CA SER A 230 22.36 -23.67 -7.35
C SER A 230 21.26 -23.20 -6.39
N LEU A 231 20.02 -23.10 -6.88
CA LEU A 231 18.87 -22.72 -6.07
C LEU A 231 18.72 -23.66 -4.86
N TRP A 232 18.78 -24.97 -5.07
CA TRP A 232 18.66 -25.93 -3.97
C TRP A 232 19.84 -25.87 -3.00
N GLU A 233 21.06 -25.60 -3.46
CA GLU A 233 22.20 -25.38 -2.56
C GLU A 233 22.02 -24.10 -1.74
N ASP A 234 21.42 -23.05 -2.29
CA ASP A 234 21.13 -21.83 -1.55
C ASP A 234 19.99 -22.02 -0.56
N VAL A 235 18.90 -22.70 -0.94
CA VAL A 235 17.80 -23.07 -0.05
C VAL A 235 18.29 -23.90 1.15
N LYS A 236 19.24 -24.83 0.94
CA LYS A 236 19.84 -25.60 2.05
C LYS A 236 20.66 -24.74 3.02
N LYS A 237 21.22 -23.62 2.56
CA LYS A 237 21.98 -22.69 3.41
C LYS A 237 21.07 -21.77 4.19
N GLU A 238 19.84 -21.55 3.72
CA GLU A 238 18.86 -20.75 4.45
C GLU A 238 18.46 -21.44 5.75
N LYS A 239 18.41 -20.65 6.83
CA LYS A 239 17.92 -21.14 8.11
C LYS A 239 16.40 -21.08 8.06
N PRO A 240 15.68 -22.20 8.23
CA PRO A 240 14.23 -22.18 8.17
C PRO A 240 13.67 -21.24 9.23
N THR A 241 12.69 -20.44 8.84
CA THR A 241 11.95 -19.57 9.76
C THR A 241 11.20 -20.44 10.78
N LEU A 242 10.74 -19.84 11.88
CA LEU A 242 9.97 -20.60 12.88
C LEU A 242 8.71 -21.23 12.26
N LEU A 243 8.05 -20.50 11.35
CA LEU A 243 6.88 -20.99 10.64
C LEU A 243 7.19 -22.18 9.73
N GLN A 244 8.33 -22.16 9.02
CA GLN A 244 8.79 -23.27 8.19
C GLN A 244 9.18 -24.52 8.99
N LYS A 245 9.45 -24.39 10.29
CA LYS A 245 9.74 -25.53 11.19
C LYS A 245 8.47 -26.17 11.77
N GLU A 246 7.35 -25.47 11.72
CA GLU A 246 6.06 -25.94 12.26
C GLU A 246 5.17 -26.62 11.19
N GLN A 247 5.55 -26.55 9.91
CA GLN A 247 4.92 -27.25 8.79
C GLN A 247 5.56 -28.62 8.53
#